data_AF-A0A8T5F6X6-F1
#
_entry.id   AF-A0A8T5F6X6-F1
#
_cell.length_a   1.000
_cell.length_b   1.000
_cell.length_c   1.000
_cell.angle_alpha   90.00
_cell.angle_beta   90.00
_cell.angle_gamma   90.00
#
_symmetry.space_group_name_H-M   'P 1'
#
loop_
_entity.id
_entity.type
_entity.pdbx_description
1 polymer ?
#
loop_
_entity_poly.entity_id
_entity_poly.type
_entity_poly.pdbx_seq_one_letter_code
_entity_poly.pdbx_strand_id
1 'polypeptide(L)'
;MKKNPIKIGIMNGRLSSQVNNEIQSFPITWKDEFHKAKNNGFNSIEWVFDLNPNPILQTDGLEEMKSLSKKYDIEISSVCADYFMQKMLFNVSDNDLEKNLIILKKIIQQCS
;
A
#
# COMPACT_ATOMS: atom_id res chain seq x y z
N MET A 1 29.13 16.22 -14.12
CA MET A 1 27.86 16.17 -13.38
C MET A 1 27.70 14.77 -12.80
N LYS A 2 27.56 14.62 -11.48
CA LYS A 2 27.20 13.31 -10.90
C LYS A 2 25.72 13.06 -11.24
N LYS A 3 25.40 11.96 -11.92
CA LYS A 3 24.00 11.56 -12.13
C LYS A 3 23.36 11.32 -10.76
N ASN A 4 22.12 11.80 -10.58
CA ASN A 4 21.34 11.39 -9.41
C ASN A 4 21.16 9.86 -9.46
N PRO A 5 21.30 9.17 -8.31
CA PRO A 5 21.06 7.74 -8.26
C PRO A 5 19.60 7.44 -8.60
N ILE A 6 19.37 6.37 -9.36
CA ILE A 6 18.02 5.89 -9.68
C ILE A 6 17.40 5.39 -8.37
N LYS A 7 16.21 5.90 -8.02
CA LYS A 7 15.41 5.34 -6.92
C LYS A 7 14.67 4.09 -7.42
N ILE A 8 14.73 3.02 -6.64
CA ILE A 8 14.08 1.74 -6.93
C ILE A 8 13.09 1.44 -5.80
N GLY A 9 11.83 1.19 -6.15
CA GLY A 9 10.78 0.78 -5.22
C GLY A 9 10.42 -0.70 -5.35
N ILE A 10 9.71 -1.22 -4.36
CA ILE A 10 9.12 -2.56 -4.35
C ILE A 10 7.62 -2.45 -4.11
N MET A 11 6.82 -3.31 -4.73
CA MET A 11 5.42 -3.47 -4.36
C MET A 11 5.30 -4.21 -3.03
N ASN A 12 4.39 -3.77 -2.16
CA ASN A 12 4.12 -4.40 -0.89
C ASN A 12 3.69 -5.88 -1.07
N GLY A 13 4.11 -6.75 -0.16
CA GLY A 13 3.85 -8.19 -0.20
C GLY A 13 4.95 -9.00 -0.89
N ARG A 14 5.93 -8.36 -1.55
CA ARG A 14 7.02 -9.06 -2.27
C ARG A 14 8.22 -9.40 -1.40
N LEU A 15 8.25 -8.93 -0.16
CA LEU A 15 9.26 -9.30 0.83
C LEU A 15 8.66 -10.16 1.96
N SER A 16 7.43 -10.62 1.78
CA SER A 16 6.68 -11.44 2.73
C SER A 16 6.25 -12.75 2.12
N SER A 17 5.91 -13.73 2.96
CA SER A 17 5.31 -14.96 2.49
C SER A 17 3.98 -14.67 1.80
N GLN A 18 3.70 -15.43 0.74
CA GLN A 18 2.46 -15.30 -0.01
C GLN A 18 1.25 -15.60 0.89
N VAL A 19 0.20 -14.81 0.74
CA VAL A 19 -1.09 -15.00 1.43
C VAL A 19 -2.03 -15.72 0.46
N ASN A 20 -2.66 -16.82 0.91
CA ASN A 20 -3.71 -17.56 0.19
C ASN A 20 -3.41 -17.94 -1.28
N ASN A 21 -2.13 -18.05 -1.67
CA ASN A 21 -1.71 -18.23 -3.07
C ASN A 21 -2.19 -17.13 -4.05
N GLU A 22 -2.54 -15.95 -3.54
CA GLU A 22 -2.98 -14.82 -4.36
C GLU A 22 -1.78 -14.18 -5.09
N ILE A 23 -2.01 -13.73 -6.33
CA ILE A 23 -0.97 -13.01 -7.10
C ILE A 23 -0.66 -11.67 -6.42
N GLN A 24 -1.69 -10.94 -6.01
CA GLN A 24 -1.61 -9.64 -5.33
C GLN A 24 -2.37 -9.73 -4.01
N SER A 25 -1.70 -9.43 -2.89
CA SER A 25 -2.31 -9.47 -1.57
C SER A 25 -1.52 -8.60 -0.59
N PHE A 26 -2.23 -7.92 0.31
CA PHE A 26 -1.63 -7.16 1.38
C PHE A 26 -1.03 -8.12 2.44
N PRO A 27 0.26 -7.98 2.79
CA PRO A 27 0.92 -8.95 3.66
C PRO A 27 0.52 -8.78 5.13
N ILE A 28 0.31 -9.90 5.83
CA ILE A 28 0.09 -9.92 7.29
C ILE A 28 1.29 -9.29 8.03
N THR A 29 2.50 -9.49 7.50
CA THR A 29 3.77 -8.99 8.06
C THR A 29 4.23 -7.67 7.42
N TRP A 30 3.29 -6.83 6.96
CA TRP A 30 3.59 -5.56 6.30
C TRP A 30 4.60 -4.67 7.04
N LYS A 31 4.59 -4.69 8.39
CA LYS A 31 5.53 -3.90 9.21
C LYS A 31 6.99 -4.30 8.97
N ASP A 32 7.23 -5.59 8.81
CA ASP A 32 8.57 -6.14 8.58
C ASP A 32 9.10 -5.78 7.20
N GLU A 33 8.22 -5.46 6.24
CA GLU A 33 8.64 -5.09 4.89
C GLU A 33 9.45 -3.80 4.85
N PHE A 34 9.25 -2.86 5.77
CA PHE A 34 10.09 -1.66 5.84
C PHE A 34 11.55 -2.00 6.16
N HIS A 35 11.77 -2.84 7.17
CA HIS A 35 13.10 -3.33 7.52
C HIS A 35 13.71 -4.14 6.38
N LYS A 36 12.95 -5.06 5.79
CA LYS A 36 13.43 -5.88 4.67
C LYS A 36 13.74 -5.02 3.44
N ALA A 37 12.92 -4.03 3.12
CA ALA A 37 13.14 -3.13 1.99
C ALA A 37 14.45 -2.36 2.17
N LYS A 38 14.70 -1.83 3.36
CA LYS A 38 15.96 -1.16 3.69
C LYS A 38 17.17 -2.06 3.54
N ASN A 39 17.11 -3.28 4.08
CA ASN A 39 18.22 -4.24 3.99
C ASN A 39 18.49 -4.72 2.56
N ASN A 40 17.49 -4.71 1.69
CA ASN A 40 17.64 -5.08 0.28
C ASN A 40 17.96 -3.89 -0.63
N GLY A 41 18.15 -2.68 -0.08
CA GLY A 41 18.55 -1.50 -0.84
C GLY A 41 17.43 -0.81 -1.62
N PHE A 42 16.16 -1.11 -1.33
CA PHE A 42 15.03 -0.38 -1.90
C PHE A 42 14.87 0.99 -1.24
N ASN A 43 14.27 1.91 -1.99
CA ASN A 43 14.02 3.29 -1.55
C ASN A 43 12.57 3.54 -1.17
N SER A 44 11.64 2.76 -1.72
CA SER A 44 10.22 2.94 -1.47
C SER A 44 9.43 1.64 -1.52
N ILE A 45 8.22 1.71 -0.95
CA ILE A 45 7.19 0.70 -1.07
C ILE A 45 5.99 1.31 -1.81
N GLU A 46 5.50 0.63 -2.84
CA GLU A 46 4.15 0.84 -3.37
C GLU A 46 3.18 0.05 -2.50
N TRP A 47 2.32 0.77 -1.80
CA TRP A 47 1.39 0.21 -0.83
C TRP A 47 0.25 -0.53 -1.53
N VAL A 48 -0.10 -1.72 -1.06
CA VAL A 48 -1.19 -2.50 -1.65
C VAL A 48 -2.42 -2.31 -0.79
N PHE A 49 -3.53 -1.91 -1.41
CA PHE A 49 -4.84 -1.83 -0.77
C PHE A 49 -5.82 -2.77 -1.47
N ASP A 50 -6.17 -3.86 -0.79
CA ASP A 50 -7.05 -4.93 -1.24
C ASP A 50 -8.20 -5.14 -0.23
N LEU A 51 -8.83 -6.32 -0.24
CA LEU A 51 -9.91 -6.66 0.69
C LEU A 51 -9.44 -7.04 2.10
N ASN A 52 -8.13 -7.19 2.31
CA ASN A 52 -7.61 -7.55 3.63
C ASN A 52 -7.63 -6.35 4.58
N PRO A 53 -7.65 -6.58 5.91
CA PRO A 53 -7.50 -5.50 6.89
C PRO A 53 -6.23 -4.68 6.62
N ASN A 54 -6.42 -3.39 6.38
CA ASN A 54 -5.34 -2.51 5.93
C ASN A 54 -5.21 -1.29 6.86
N PRO A 55 -4.01 -0.98 7.38
CA PRO A 55 -3.80 0.12 8.33
C PRO A 55 -4.05 1.50 7.69
N ILE A 56 -4.02 1.62 6.36
CA ILE A 56 -4.28 2.90 5.67
C ILE A 56 -5.68 3.46 5.97
N LEU A 57 -6.63 2.62 6.39
CA LEU A 57 -7.98 3.06 6.73
C LEU A 57 -8.14 3.51 8.19
N GLN A 58 -7.10 3.39 9.02
CA GLN A 58 -7.13 3.65 10.45
C GLN A 58 -6.11 4.74 10.83
N THR A 59 -6.50 5.65 11.73
CA THR A 59 -5.63 6.77 12.13
C THR A 59 -4.35 6.30 12.82
N ASP A 60 -4.46 5.32 13.72
CA ASP A 60 -3.30 4.70 14.39
C ASP A 60 -2.42 3.92 13.40
N GLY A 61 -3.04 3.23 12.44
CA GLY A 61 -2.36 2.55 11.35
C GLY A 61 -1.50 3.49 10.49
N LEU A 62 -2.01 4.69 10.17
CA LEU A 62 -1.26 5.69 9.41
C LEU A 62 -0.07 6.26 10.17
N GLU A 63 -0.25 6.54 11.46
CA GLU A 63 0.87 7.00 12.30
C GLU A 63 1.94 5.92 12.43
N GLU A 64 1.54 4.64 12.50
CA GLU A 64 2.48 3.53 12.47
C GLU A 64 3.21 3.42 11.12
N MET A 65 2.50 3.54 10.00
CA MET A 65 3.09 3.56 8.65
C MET A 65 4.13 4.69 8.51
N LYS A 66 3.80 5.91 8.94
CA LYS A 66 4.71 7.07 8.93
C LYS A 66 5.92 6.85 9.83
N SER A 67 5.71 6.31 11.02
CA SER A 67 6.78 6.00 11.98
C SER A 67 7.77 4.98 11.40
N LEU A 68 7.28 3.90 10.80
CA LEU A 68 8.11 2.87 10.17
C LEU A 68 8.83 3.41 8.93
N SER A 69 8.13 4.17 8.08
CA SER A 69 8.73 4.85 6.93
C SER A 69 9.93 5.71 7.34
N LYS A 70 9.76 6.54 8.38
CA LYS A 70 10.84 7.37 8.92
C LYS A 70 11.96 6.55 9.56
N LYS A 71 11.61 5.52 10.33
CA LYS A 71 12.58 4.68 11.05
C LYS A 71 13.53 3.95 10.10
N TYR A 72 13.00 3.44 8.99
CA TYR A 72 13.76 2.63 8.03
C TYR A 72 14.23 3.43 6.81
N ASP A 73 13.86 4.71 6.70
CA ASP A 73 14.17 5.57 5.56
C ASP A 73 13.71 4.91 4.26
N ILE A 74 12.41 4.55 4.24
CA ILE A 74 11.68 3.94 3.13
C ILE A 74 10.43 4.76 2.88
N GLU A 75 10.35 5.35 1.69
CA GLU A 75 9.20 6.15 1.25
C GLU A 75 7.98 5.25 0.95
N ILE A 76 6.77 5.71 1.24
CA ILE A 76 5.55 5.09 0.69
C ILE A 76 5.15 5.96 -0.50
N SER A 77 5.48 5.52 -1.72
CA SER A 77 5.47 6.39 -2.91
C SER A 77 4.15 6.37 -3.69
N SER A 78 3.34 5.34 -3.51
CA SER A 78 2.09 5.13 -4.23
C SER A 78 1.20 4.13 -3.50
N VAL A 79 -0.09 4.10 -3.87
CA VAL A 79 -1.03 3.05 -3.45
C VAL A 79 -1.56 2.35 -4.70
N CYS A 80 -1.37 1.04 -4.77
CA CYS A 80 -2.05 0.14 -5.70
C CYS A 80 -3.39 -0.28 -5.09
N ALA A 81 -4.49 0.24 -5.64
CA ALA A 81 -5.84 0.03 -5.11
C ALA A 81 -6.54 -1.21 -5.73
N ASP A 82 -5.93 -2.39 -5.54
CA ASP A 82 -6.42 -3.69 -6.03
C ASP A 82 -7.85 -4.01 -5.55
N TYR A 83 -8.28 -3.43 -4.44
CA TYR A 83 -9.65 -3.43 -3.93
C TYR A 83 -10.71 -3.19 -5.03
N PHE A 84 -10.46 -2.23 -5.93
CA PHE A 84 -11.42 -1.84 -6.97
C PHE A 84 -11.49 -2.81 -8.16
N MET A 85 -10.63 -3.84 -8.19
CA MET A 85 -10.80 -4.97 -9.13
C MET A 85 -12.00 -5.83 -8.76
N GLN A 86 -12.34 -5.92 -7.47
CA GLN A 86 -13.52 -6.64 -6.98
C GLN A 86 -14.68 -5.69 -6.65
N LYS A 87 -14.36 -4.48 -6.16
CA LYS A 87 -15.33 -3.44 -5.81
C LYS A 87 -15.32 -2.36 -6.89
N MET A 88 -15.83 -2.70 -8.06
CA MET A 88 -15.69 -1.89 -9.27
C MET A 88 -16.25 -0.46 -9.13
N LEU A 89 -15.64 0.46 -9.87
CA LEU A 89 -16.06 1.87 -9.96
C LEU A 89 -16.95 2.15 -11.19
N PHE A 90 -17.29 1.10 -11.95
CA PHE A 90 -18.11 1.17 -13.15
C PHE A 90 -18.88 -0.15 -13.30
N ASN A 91 -19.96 -0.15 -14.08
CA ASN A 91 -20.80 -1.33 -14.32
C ASN A 91 -21.35 -2.00 -13.04
N VAL A 92 -21.67 -1.21 -12.02
CA VAL A 92 -22.28 -1.65 -10.75
C VAL A 92 -23.53 -0.83 -10.46
N SER A 93 -24.31 -1.23 -9.45
CA SER A 93 -25.47 -0.45 -9.01
C SER A 93 -25.06 0.93 -8.46
N ASP A 94 -25.95 1.92 -8.52
CA ASP A 94 -25.69 3.25 -7.96
C ASP A 94 -25.29 3.20 -6.47
N ASN A 95 -25.94 2.31 -5.70
CA ASN A 95 -25.64 2.09 -4.29
C ASN A 95 -24.24 1.49 -4.06
N ASP A 96 -23.78 0.58 -4.91
CA ASP A 96 -22.43 0.03 -4.80
C ASP A 96 -21.38 1.04 -5.26
N LEU A 97 -21.67 1.80 -6.32
CA LEU A 97 -20.82 2.88 -6.79
C LEU A 97 -20.61 3.93 -5.70
N GLU A 98 -21.68 4.36 -5.02
CA GLU A 98 -21.60 5.32 -3.91
C GLU A 98 -20.69 4.81 -2.79
N LYS A 99 -20.86 3.56 -2.35
CA LYS A 99 -20.02 2.92 -1.32
C LYS A 99 -18.55 2.85 -1.75
N ASN A 100 -18.28 2.45 -2.99
CA ASN A 100 -16.92 2.30 -3.49
C ASN A 100 -16.23 3.67 -3.62
N LEU A 101 -16.97 4.71 -4.04
CA LEU A 101 -16.46 6.08 -4.11
C LEU A 101 -16.16 6.66 -2.72
N ILE A 102 -16.90 6.30 -1.67
CA ILE A 102 -16.58 6.69 -0.29
C ILE A 102 -15.21 6.12 0.11
N ILE A 103 -14.94 4.85 -0.20
CA ILE A 103 -13.64 4.21 0.07
C ILE A 103 -12.52 4.87 -0.74
N LEU A 104 -12.74 5.14 -2.03
CA LEU A 104 -11.76 5.82 -2.88
C LEU A 104 -11.40 7.21 -2.33
N LYS A 105 -12.40 8.02 -1.97
CA LYS A 105 -12.19 9.34 -1.36
C LYS A 105 -11.41 9.23 -0.06
N LYS A 106 -11.73 8.24 0.78
CA LYS A 106 -11.00 8.00 2.03
C LYS A 106 -9.52 7.71 1.75
N ILE A 107 -9.19 6.83 0.81
CA ILE A 107 -7.79 6.52 0.47
C ILE A 107 -7.06 7.75 -0.05
N ILE A 108 -7.67 8.53 -0.94
CA ILE A 108 -7.08 9.77 -1.47
C ILE A 108 -6.72 10.74 -0.33
N GLN A 109 -7.63 10.90 0.65
CA GLN A 109 -7.38 11.75 1.81
C GLN A 109 -6.20 11.27 2.65
N GLN A 110 -6.01 9.96 2.80
CA GLN A 110 -4.90 9.41 3.58
C GLN A 110 -3.56 9.43 2.84
N CYS A 111 -3.57 9.65 1.53
CA CYS A 111 -2.37 9.81 0.71
C CYS A 111 -1.92 11.28 0.56
N SER A 112 -2.68 12.22 1.11
CA SER A 112 -2.40 13.67 1.07
C SER A 112 -1.50 14.09 2.23
#